data_AF-A0A180G3X2-F1
#
_entry.id   AF-A0A180G3X2-F1
#
_cell.length_a   1.000
_cell.length_b   1.000
_cell.length_c   1.000
_cell.angle_alpha   90.00
_cell.angle_beta   90.00
_cell.angle_gamma   90.00
#
_symmetry.space_group_name_H-M   'P 1'
#
loop_
_entity.id
_entity.type
_entity.pdbx_description
1 polymer ?
#
loop_
_entity_poly.entity_id
_entity_poly.type
_entity_poly.pdbx_seq_one_letter_code
_entity_poly.pdbx_strand_id
1 'polypeptide(L)'
;MSTPRPSNHPSIVSGHFKATADSELDVVRGNQYGLVTTGTFFQCSGVGGEKEIDFEVKLMANTAITNALEEGILYSITGGRMIALNDGSTPTITYTQESIMSIEDNQLEVIVSHNNWDPVARCHRPFLSKYIVPASKNLVKTHVLYVLGREMEIVGHLVDWDIRAKMPVILVGGVSVTSGHQNPRSGAKSGQLSLTPSGRNRKLFTFKKGDHSPPTPTPTPSGSSNSLDSTPSRKGKEKEVELPDEVDWVEENDRDKAEEEEEVSSPQKRKSPGRPRRQILNDASKQLKRL
;
A
#
# COMPACT_ATOMS: atom_id res chain seq x y z
N MET A 1 -34.44 16.23 23.54
CA MET A 1 -34.03 16.72 22.21
C MET A 1 -32.93 15.80 21.71
N SER A 2 -33.05 15.19 20.53
CA SER A 2 -32.00 14.34 19.97
C SER A 2 -30.78 15.18 19.60
N THR A 3 -29.60 14.82 20.09
CA THR A 3 -28.35 15.46 19.68
C THR A 3 -28.17 15.30 18.16
N PRO A 4 -27.90 16.39 17.42
CA PRO A 4 -27.66 16.29 15.99
C PRO A 4 -26.44 15.40 15.74
N ARG A 5 -26.56 14.44 14.82
CA ARG A 5 -25.44 13.58 14.45
C ARG A 5 -24.34 14.44 13.83
N PRO A 6 -23.07 14.25 14.22
CA PRO A 6 -21.96 14.97 13.60
C PRO A 6 -21.86 14.62 12.12
N SER A 7 -21.50 15.62 11.31
CA SER A 7 -21.22 15.42 9.89
C SER A 7 -20.04 14.48 9.72
N ASN A 8 -20.14 13.52 8.78
CA ASN A 8 -19.15 12.44 8.62
C ASN A 8 -18.46 12.45 7.25
N HIS A 9 -18.23 13.63 6.67
CA HIS A 9 -17.52 13.75 5.39
C HIS A 9 -16.08 14.22 5.64
N PRO A 10 -15.06 13.49 5.17
CA PRO A 10 -13.67 13.92 5.33
C PRO A 10 -13.32 15.06 4.36
N SER A 11 -12.49 15.99 4.81
CA SER A 11 -11.81 16.93 3.92
C SER A 11 -10.56 16.26 3.34
N ILE A 12 -10.49 16.14 2.03
CA ILE A 12 -9.36 15.52 1.32
C ILE A 12 -8.64 16.60 0.53
N VAL A 13 -7.32 16.68 0.70
CA VAL A 13 -6.45 17.66 0.06
C VAL A 13 -5.29 16.99 -0.64
N SER A 14 -4.83 17.61 -1.73
CA SER A 14 -3.60 17.24 -2.42
C SER A 14 -2.82 18.51 -2.71
N GLY A 15 -1.49 18.46 -2.64
CA GLY A 15 -0.67 19.65 -2.82
C GLY A 15 0.80 19.40 -2.51
N HIS A 16 1.57 20.48 -2.60
CA HIS A 16 3.00 20.48 -2.30
C HIS A 16 3.24 21.15 -0.95
N PHE A 17 4.07 20.53 -0.13
CA PHE A 17 4.35 20.94 1.23
C PHE A 17 5.85 20.91 1.46
N LYS A 18 6.43 22.03 1.86
CA LYS A 18 7.86 22.10 2.20
C LYS A 18 8.04 21.79 3.68
N ALA A 19 8.90 20.84 4.00
CA ALA A 19 9.27 20.54 5.39
C ALA A 19 10.05 21.71 6.00
N THR A 20 9.57 22.22 7.15
CA THR A 20 10.23 23.31 7.89
C THR A 20 11.21 22.80 8.94
N ALA A 21 11.12 21.52 9.31
CA ALA A 21 12.03 20.83 10.22
C ALA A 21 11.99 19.32 9.92
N ASP A 22 13.00 18.59 10.40
CA ASP A 22 12.98 17.13 10.42
C ASP A 22 11.76 16.62 11.19
N SER A 23 11.23 15.47 10.79
CA SER A 23 10.07 14.91 11.49
C SER A 23 10.35 14.60 12.96
N GLU A 24 9.40 14.99 13.81
CA GLU A 24 9.32 14.56 15.20
C GLU A 24 8.71 13.15 15.28
N LEU A 25 9.29 12.32 16.14
CA LEU A 25 8.95 10.92 16.28
C LEU A 25 8.32 10.68 17.66
N ASP A 26 7.05 10.30 17.67
CA ASP A 26 6.40 9.77 18.87
C ASP A 26 6.32 8.24 18.76
N VAL A 27 7.38 7.61 19.27
CA VAL A 27 7.57 6.16 19.18
C VAL A 27 8.01 5.61 20.53
N VAL A 28 7.32 4.57 21.01
CA VAL A 28 7.70 3.84 22.21
C VAL A 28 9.09 3.24 22.03
N ARG A 29 9.96 3.42 23.04
CA ARG A 29 11.35 2.94 23.00
C ARG A 29 11.41 1.45 22.61
N GLY A 30 12.11 1.18 21.50
CA GLY A 30 12.28 -0.17 20.95
C GLY A 30 11.36 -0.50 19.77
N ASN A 31 10.37 0.34 19.47
CA ASN A 31 9.52 0.19 18.28
C ASN A 31 10.12 0.93 17.08
N GLN A 32 9.92 0.38 15.88
CA GLN A 32 10.34 0.98 14.60
C GLN A 32 9.21 1.71 13.88
N TYR A 33 7.98 1.61 14.39
CA TYR A 33 6.77 2.23 13.85
C TYR A 33 6.12 3.09 14.92
N GLY A 34 5.60 4.25 14.51
CA GLY A 34 4.81 5.11 15.37
C GLY A 34 4.37 6.37 14.65
N LEU A 35 3.96 7.37 15.43
CA LEU A 35 3.44 8.62 14.89
C LEU A 35 4.61 9.52 14.51
N VAL A 36 4.62 9.94 13.25
CA VAL A 36 5.60 10.86 12.68
C VAL A 36 4.88 12.16 12.38
N THR A 37 5.36 13.26 12.95
CA THR A 37 4.80 14.60 12.77
C THR A 37 5.84 15.49 12.12
N THR A 38 5.46 16.28 11.11
CA THR A 38 6.38 17.20 10.42
C THR A 38 5.73 18.56 10.30
N GLY A 39 6.43 19.61 10.73
CA GLY A 39 6.04 20.98 10.46
C GLY A 39 6.21 21.29 8.98
N THR A 40 5.20 21.90 8.37
CA THR A 40 5.23 22.32 6.96
C THR A 40 4.43 23.58 6.75
N PHE A 41 4.46 24.12 5.54
CA PHE A 41 3.53 25.14 5.11
C PHE A 41 3.08 24.89 3.66
N PHE A 42 1.96 25.50 3.30
CA PHE A 42 1.58 25.67 1.91
C PHE A 42 1.42 27.16 1.61
N GLN A 43 1.91 27.58 0.45
CA GLN A 43 1.78 28.95 -0.02
C GLN A 43 0.42 29.15 -0.68
N CYS A 44 -0.25 30.24 -0.34
CA CYS A 44 -1.55 30.60 -0.93
C CYS A 44 -1.57 32.03 -1.41
N SER A 45 -1.99 32.20 -2.67
CA SER A 45 -2.13 33.53 -3.27
C SER A 45 -3.49 34.21 -3.01
N GLY A 46 -4.40 33.50 -2.33
CA GLY A 46 -5.81 33.89 -2.25
C GLY A 46 -6.55 33.69 -3.58
N VAL A 47 -7.88 33.70 -3.53
CA VAL A 47 -8.75 33.43 -4.70
C VAL A 47 -8.51 34.42 -5.86
N GLY A 48 -8.06 35.65 -5.54
CA GLY A 48 -7.73 36.69 -6.52
C GLY A 48 -6.24 36.91 -6.79
N GLY A 49 -5.35 36.10 -6.19
CA GLY A 49 -3.90 36.31 -6.33
C GLY A 49 -3.34 37.53 -5.59
N GLU A 50 -4.13 38.17 -4.72
CA GLU A 50 -3.77 39.42 -4.04
C GLU A 50 -2.95 39.22 -2.76
N LYS A 51 -2.71 37.97 -2.37
CA LYS A 51 -1.97 37.63 -1.16
C LYS A 51 -0.76 36.80 -1.54
N GLU A 52 0.25 36.80 -0.68
CA GLU A 52 1.34 35.86 -0.75
C GLU A 52 1.64 35.48 0.70
N ILE A 53 0.86 34.52 1.20
CA ILE A 53 0.89 34.11 2.60
C ILE A 53 1.16 32.62 2.66
N ASP A 54 2.14 32.26 3.47
CA ASP A 54 2.43 30.88 3.85
C ASP A 54 1.57 30.50 5.05
N PHE A 55 0.84 29.40 4.92
CA PHE A 55 0.01 28.86 6.00
C PHE A 55 0.67 27.62 6.57
N GLU A 56 1.04 27.70 7.84
CA GLU A 56 1.62 26.58 8.57
C GLU A 56 0.60 25.45 8.75
N VAL A 57 1.04 24.22 8.50
CA VAL A 57 0.28 22.99 8.73
C VAL A 57 1.19 21.88 9.23
N LYS A 58 0.61 20.97 10.01
CA LYS A 58 1.31 19.78 10.48
C LYS A 58 0.95 18.59 9.61
N LEU A 59 1.96 17.93 9.04
CA LEU A 59 1.78 16.63 8.41
C LEU A 59 1.91 15.53 9.45
N MET A 60 1.05 14.53 9.37
CA MET A 60 1.01 13.43 10.34
C MET A 60 0.84 12.09 9.63
N ALA A 61 1.65 11.10 9.99
CA ALA A 61 1.49 9.73 9.51
C ALA A 61 1.90 8.72 10.57
N ASN A 62 1.20 7.59 10.60
CA ASN A 62 1.67 6.42 11.32
C ASN A 62 2.52 5.58 10.37
N THR A 63 3.84 5.63 10.54
CA THR A 63 4.80 5.04 9.60
C THR A 63 6.06 4.57 10.32
N ALA A 64 6.97 3.92 9.57
CA ALA A 64 8.26 3.53 10.10
C ALA A 64 9.13 4.78 10.35
N ILE A 65 9.96 4.75 11.40
CA ILE A 65 10.90 5.85 11.71
C ILE A 65 11.80 6.20 10.52
N THR A 66 12.16 5.20 9.71
CA THR A 66 12.99 5.38 8.50
C THR A 66 12.31 6.18 7.41
N ASN A 67 11.00 6.43 7.51
CA ASN A 67 10.22 7.20 6.57
C ASN A 67 9.96 8.64 7.04
N ALA A 68 10.63 9.08 8.12
CA ALA A 68 10.68 10.48 8.51
C ALA A 68 11.02 11.38 7.32
N LEU A 69 10.34 12.52 7.27
CA LEU A 69 10.56 13.60 6.32
C LEU A 69 11.74 14.45 6.82
N GLU A 70 12.50 14.95 5.86
CA GLU A 70 13.74 15.69 6.10
C GLU A 70 13.48 17.18 5.86
N GLU A 71 14.10 18.03 6.69
CA GLU A 71 13.97 19.49 6.59
C GLU A 71 14.35 20.00 5.19
N GLY A 72 13.60 20.98 4.70
CA GLY A 72 13.92 21.69 3.46
C GLY A 72 13.45 20.99 2.19
N ILE A 73 13.11 19.69 2.24
CA ILE A 73 12.60 18.94 1.09
C ILE A 73 11.15 19.32 0.80
N LEU A 74 10.84 19.48 -0.49
CA LEU A 74 9.48 19.66 -0.98
C LEU A 74 8.82 18.30 -1.24
N TYR A 75 7.69 18.05 -0.56
CA TYR A 75 6.92 16.82 -0.71
C TYR A 75 5.61 17.07 -1.43
N SER A 76 5.24 16.20 -2.36
CA SER A 76 3.89 16.13 -2.92
C SER A 76 3.07 15.11 -2.15
N ILE A 77 1.89 15.53 -1.71
CA ILE A 77 0.92 14.68 -1.02
C ILE A 77 -0.34 14.59 -1.87
N THR A 78 -0.81 13.38 -2.09
CA THR A 78 -2.06 13.10 -2.79
C THR A 78 -3.05 12.49 -1.82
N GLY A 79 -4.25 13.07 -1.69
CA GLY A 79 -5.33 12.48 -0.91
C GLY A 79 -5.12 12.49 0.62
N GLY A 80 -4.39 13.49 1.14
CA GLY A 80 -4.25 13.71 2.58
C GLY A 80 -5.57 14.15 3.22
N ARG A 81 -5.83 13.72 4.46
CA ARG A 81 -7.03 14.11 5.21
C ARG A 81 -6.74 15.31 6.08
N MET A 82 -7.43 16.42 5.84
CA MET A 82 -7.21 17.67 6.59
C MET A 82 -8.21 17.83 7.73
N ILE A 83 -7.70 18.26 8.89
CA ILE A 83 -8.48 18.71 10.05
C ILE A 83 -8.06 20.14 10.35
N ALA A 84 -9.02 21.07 10.25
CA ALA A 84 -8.88 22.45 10.70
C ALA A 84 -9.99 22.72 11.73
N LEU A 85 -9.62 22.99 12.98
CA LEU A 85 -10.57 23.09 14.09
C LEU A 85 -11.30 24.44 14.17
N ASN A 86 -10.88 25.43 13.36
CA ASN A 86 -11.42 26.80 13.35
C ASN A 86 -11.28 27.55 14.69
N ASP A 87 -10.42 27.08 15.60
CA ASP A 87 -10.08 27.69 16.89
C ASP A 87 -8.76 28.46 16.85
N GLY A 88 -8.15 28.56 15.67
CA GLY A 88 -6.82 29.17 15.47
C GLY A 88 -5.65 28.19 15.63
N SER A 89 -5.90 26.94 16.02
CA SER A 89 -4.86 25.90 16.04
C SER A 89 -4.37 25.55 14.62
N THR A 90 -3.11 25.15 14.54
CA THR A 90 -2.46 24.73 13.29
C THR A 90 -3.22 23.53 12.68
N PRO A 91 -3.68 23.62 11.42
CA PRO A 91 -4.33 22.50 10.77
C PRO A 91 -3.41 21.28 10.66
N THR A 92 -4.01 20.09 10.76
CA THR A 92 -3.28 18.81 10.62
C THR A 92 -3.73 18.10 9.36
N ILE A 93 -2.77 17.58 8.59
CA ILE A 93 -3.00 16.77 7.40
C ILE A 93 -2.44 15.37 7.64
N THR A 94 -3.33 14.39 7.74
CA THR A 94 -2.94 12.98 7.86
C THR A 94 -2.73 12.36 6.48
N TYR A 95 -1.61 11.68 6.28
CA TYR A 95 -1.27 11.03 5.01
C TYR A 95 -0.85 9.56 5.22
N THR A 96 -0.77 8.80 4.13
CA THR A 96 -0.20 7.44 4.14
C THR A 96 1.12 7.42 3.40
N GLN A 97 1.99 6.46 3.71
CA GLN A 97 3.33 6.42 3.10
C GLN A 97 3.31 6.33 1.57
N GLU A 98 2.28 5.71 1.00
CA GLU A 98 2.08 5.57 -0.44
C GLU A 98 1.61 6.87 -1.10
N SER A 99 1.10 7.81 -0.31
CA SER A 99 0.46 9.03 -0.78
C SER A 99 1.37 10.25 -0.71
N ILE A 100 2.64 10.07 -0.30
CA ILE A 100 3.65 11.13 -0.20
C ILE A 100 4.86 10.80 -1.07
N MET A 101 5.44 11.82 -1.70
CA MET A 101 6.66 11.70 -2.50
C MET A 101 7.54 12.93 -2.34
N SER A 102 8.86 12.75 -2.23
CA SER A 102 9.82 13.84 -2.38
C SER A 102 9.87 14.27 -3.84
N ILE A 103 9.81 15.57 -4.09
CA ILE A 103 9.91 16.17 -5.43
C ILE A 103 11.38 16.28 -5.86
N GLU A 104 12.32 16.25 -4.92
CA GLU A 104 13.77 16.35 -5.19
C GLU A 104 14.40 15.03 -5.61
N ASP A 105 13.70 13.91 -5.46
CA ASP A 105 14.22 12.59 -5.79
C ASP A 105 14.25 12.37 -7.31
N ASN A 106 15.32 11.76 -7.85
CA ASN A 106 15.43 11.38 -9.27
C ASN A 106 14.32 10.39 -9.68
N GLN A 107 13.23 10.88 -10.27
CA GLN A 107 12.13 10.02 -10.73
C GLN A 107 12.48 9.37 -12.07
N LEU A 108 12.08 8.12 -12.25
CA LEU A 108 12.19 7.43 -13.53
C LEU A 108 10.87 7.60 -14.29
N GLU A 109 10.92 8.27 -15.44
CA GLU A 109 9.81 8.30 -16.38
C GLU A 109 9.86 7.08 -17.31
N VAL A 110 8.76 6.34 -17.39
CA VAL A 110 8.63 5.17 -18.26
C VAL A 110 7.38 5.28 -19.10
N ILE A 111 7.52 5.12 -20.41
CA ILE A 111 6.36 4.99 -21.30
C ILE A 111 6.10 3.50 -21.51
N VAL A 112 4.90 3.06 -21.12
CA VAL A 112 4.49 1.67 -21.25
C VAL A 112 3.42 1.56 -22.33
N SER A 113 3.57 0.55 -23.18
CA SER A 113 2.55 0.19 -24.16
C SER A 113 1.56 -0.79 -23.54
N HIS A 114 0.29 -0.42 -23.61
CA HIS A 114 -0.82 -1.25 -23.20
C HIS A 114 -1.64 -1.67 -24.40
N ASN A 115 -2.37 -2.77 -24.26
CA ASN A 115 -3.37 -3.19 -25.21
C ASN A 115 -4.60 -3.66 -24.45
N ASN A 116 -5.76 -3.09 -24.74
CA ASN A 116 -7.01 -3.46 -24.09
C ASN A 116 -8.15 -3.64 -25.09
N TRP A 117 -9.17 -4.41 -24.71
CA TRP A 117 -10.35 -4.63 -25.52
C TRP A 117 -11.25 -3.39 -25.54
N ASP A 118 -11.57 -2.90 -26.75
CA ASP A 118 -12.58 -1.87 -26.94
C ASP A 118 -13.94 -2.55 -27.23
N PRO A 119 -14.93 -2.45 -26.31
CA PRO A 119 -16.21 -3.12 -26.49
C PRO A 119 -17.06 -2.52 -27.61
N VAL A 120 -16.82 -1.25 -27.99
CA VAL A 120 -17.55 -0.56 -29.05
C VAL A 120 -16.98 -0.94 -30.41
N ALA A 121 -15.66 -0.78 -30.57
CA ALA A 121 -14.97 -1.11 -31.81
C ALA A 121 -14.78 -2.62 -32.03
N ARG A 122 -15.01 -3.42 -30.97
CA ARG A 122 -14.83 -4.89 -30.95
C ARG A 122 -13.44 -5.32 -31.42
N CYS A 123 -12.42 -4.58 -30.99
CA CYS A 123 -11.03 -4.90 -31.30
C CYS A 123 -10.10 -4.52 -30.13
N HIS A 124 -8.93 -5.13 -30.13
CA HIS A 124 -7.84 -4.80 -29.22
C HIS A 124 -7.16 -3.50 -29.66
N ARG A 125 -7.14 -2.49 -28.79
CA ARG A 125 -6.56 -1.18 -29.08
C ARG A 125 -5.29 -0.95 -28.28
N PRO A 126 -4.14 -0.69 -28.95
CA PRO A 126 -2.94 -0.29 -28.28
C PRO A 126 -3.02 1.17 -27.85
N PHE A 127 -2.45 1.50 -26.70
CA PHE A 127 -2.27 2.87 -26.23
C PHE A 127 -0.99 2.98 -25.39
N LEU A 128 -0.53 4.21 -25.18
CA LEU A 128 0.63 4.51 -24.35
C LEU A 128 0.18 5.17 -23.06
N SER A 129 0.93 4.94 -21.99
CA SER A 129 0.75 5.62 -20.71
C SER A 129 2.12 5.98 -20.14
N LYS A 130 2.25 7.19 -19.61
CA LYS A 130 3.46 7.67 -18.95
C LYS A 130 3.36 7.31 -17.47
N TYR A 131 4.36 6.60 -16.97
CA TYR A 131 4.49 6.25 -15.57
C TYR A 131 5.64 7.03 -14.96
N ILE A 132 5.36 7.70 -13.86
CA ILE A 132 6.35 8.35 -13.03
C ILE A 132 6.65 7.39 -11.87
N VAL A 133 7.88 6.87 -11.83
CA VAL A 133 8.35 5.98 -10.78
C VAL A 133 9.19 6.80 -9.80
N PRO A 134 8.69 7.10 -8.59
CA PRO A 134 9.44 7.84 -7.60
C PRO A 134 10.77 7.15 -7.26
N ALA A 135 11.81 7.91 -6.94
CA ALA A 135 13.01 7.40 -6.29
C ALA A 135 12.87 7.34 -4.75
N SER A 136 11.64 7.19 -4.26
CA SER A 136 11.39 6.95 -2.85
C SER A 136 12.02 5.62 -2.41
N LYS A 137 12.32 5.49 -1.10
CA LYS A 137 13.02 4.33 -0.51
C LYS A 137 12.44 2.96 -0.94
N ASN A 138 11.13 2.90 -1.20
CA ASN A 138 10.43 1.67 -1.58
C ASN A 138 10.47 1.36 -3.09
N LEU A 139 10.61 2.37 -3.94
CA LEU A 139 10.49 2.23 -5.40
C LEU A 139 11.80 2.47 -6.14
N VAL A 140 12.79 3.14 -5.56
CA VAL A 140 14.08 3.41 -6.22
C VAL A 140 14.77 2.13 -6.71
N LYS A 141 14.67 1.03 -5.94
CA LYS A 141 15.26 -0.26 -6.32
C LYS A 141 14.53 -0.95 -7.47
N THR A 142 13.29 -0.56 -7.76
CA THR A 142 12.49 -1.16 -8.83
C THR A 142 12.81 -0.55 -10.19
N HIS A 143 13.54 0.57 -10.25
CA HIS A 143 13.99 1.20 -11.50
C HIS A 143 14.70 0.19 -12.42
N VAL A 144 15.47 -0.74 -11.83
CA VAL A 144 16.20 -1.79 -12.57
C VAL A 144 15.28 -2.84 -13.23
N LEU A 145 14.01 -2.89 -12.82
CA LEU A 145 13.03 -3.82 -13.36
C LEU A 145 12.48 -3.33 -14.70
N TYR A 146 12.53 -2.03 -14.97
CA TYR A 146 12.05 -1.44 -16.23
C TYR A 146 13.08 -1.67 -17.34
N VAL A 147 12.78 -2.64 -18.20
CA VAL A 147 13.60 -3.01 -19.35
C VAL A 147 12.69 -3.09 -20.58
N LEU A 148 13.15 -2.58 -21.73
CA LEU A 148 12.39 -2.64 -22.97
C LEU A 148 11.99 -4.08 -23.32
N GLY A 149 10.71 -4.28 -23.63
CA GLY A 149 10.14 -5.58 -23.98
C GLY A 149 9.81 -6.49 -22.78
N ARG A 150 10.14 -6.10 -21.55
CA ARG A 150 9.71 -6.84 -20.36
C ARG A 150 8.27 -6.50 -20.00
N GLU A 151 7.45 -7.54 -19.81
CA GLU A 151 6.11 -7.37 -19.26
C GLU A 151 6.13 -7.15 -17.75
N MET A 152 5.28 -6.22 -17.29
CA MET A 152 5.22 -5.79 -15.90
C MET A 152 3.77 -5.48 -15.53
N GLU A 153 3.42 -5.73 -14.27
CA GLU A 153 2.19 -5.25 -13.66
C GLU A 153 2.54 -4.00 -12.84
N ILE A 154 1.83 -2.90 -13.10
CA ILE A 154 2.09 -1.61 -12.47
C ILE A 154 0.80 -1.13 -11.83
N VAL A 155 0.88 -0.78 -10.54
CA VAL A 155 -0.21 -0.19 -9.76
C VAL A 155 0.15 1.25 -9.46
N GLY A 156 -0.78 2.18 -9.68
CA GLY A 156 -0.55 3.60 -9.47
C GLY A 156 -1.81 4.44 -9.55
N HIS A 157 -1.65 5.74 -9.29
CA HIS A 157 -2.72 6.72 -9.33
C HIS A 157 -2.59 7.62 -10.56
N LEU A 158 -3.70 7.89 -11.25
CA LEU A 158 -3.74 8.87 -12.33
C LEU A 158 -3.56 10.26 -11.72
N VAL A 159 -2.49 10.96 -12.11
CA VAL A 159 -2.13 12.27 -11.54
C VAL A 159 -2.26 13.41 -12.54
N ASP A 160 -2.08 13.14 -13.84
CA ASP A 160 -2.13 14.17 -14.88
C ASP A 160 -2.46 13.57 -16.26
N TRP A 161 -2.62 14.44 -17.26
CA TRP A 161 -2.73 14.11 -18.67
C TRP A 161 -1.75 14.95 -19.48
N ASP A 162 -0.79 14.29 -20.13
CA ASP A 162 0.17 14.98 -21.00
C ASP A 162 -0.55 15.45 -22.26
N ILE A 163 -0.91 16.74 -22.30
CA ILE A 163 -1.68 17.34 -23.41
C ILE A 163 -0.93 17.21 -24.74
N ARG A 164 0.40 17.32 -24.72
CA ARG A 164 1.22 17.29 -25.93
C ARG A 164 1.34 15.87 -26.46
N ALA A 165 1.64 14.92 -25.58
CA ALA A 165 1.82 13.52 -25.93
C ALA A 165 0.49 12.72 -25.99
N LYS A 166 -0.61 13.32 -25.53
CA LYS A 166 -1.97 12.76 -25.50
C LYS A 166 -2.05 11.44 -24.73
N MET A 167 -1.40 11.36 -23.58
CA MET A 167 -1.34 10.15 -22.77
C MET A 167 -1.59 10.46 -21.29
N PRO A 168 -2.20 9.51 -20.54
CA PRO A 168 -2.33 9.66 -19.10
C PRO A 168 -0.96 9.57 -18.43
N VAL A 169 -0.81 10.32 -17.33
CA VAL A 169 0.35 10.31 -16.46
C VAL A 169 -0.04 9.66 -15.14
N ILE A 170 0.67 8.60 -14.78
CA ILE A 170 0.35 7.74 -13.64
C ILE A 170 1.54 7.75 -12.67
N LEU A 171 1.28 8.10 -11.41
CA LEU A 171 2.24 7.98 -10.33
C LEU A 171 2.25 6.53 -9.82
N VAL A 172 3.41 5.88 -9.88
CA VAL A 172 3.56 4.47 -9.49
C VAL A 172 3.58 4.33 -7.98
N GLY A 173 2.72 3.44 -7.46
CA GLY A 173 2.70 3.01 -6.06
C GLY A 173 3.23 1.58 -5.86
N GLY A 174 3.18 0.73 -6.90
CA GLY A 174 3.65 -0.65 -6.83
C GLY A 174 3.97 -1.23 -8.20
N VAL A 175 4.88 -2.21 -8.21
CA VAL A 175 5.31 -2.87 -9.46
C VAL A 175 5.66 -4.34 -9.21
N SER A 176 5.25 -5.20 -10.13
CA SER A 176 5.56 -6.63 -10.14
C SER A 176 6.01 -7.06 -11.56
N VAL A 177 6.93 -8.03 -11.64
CA VAL A 177 7.36 -8.59 -12.94
C VAL A 177 6.49 -9.79 -13.25
N THR A 178 5.92 -9.84 -14.46
CA THR A 178 5.09 -10.98 -14.87
C THR A 178 5.99 -12.14 -15.34
N SER A 179 5.49 -13.38 -15.20
CA SER A 179 6.20 -14.60 -15.61
C SER A 179 6.01 -14.96 -17.09
N GLY A 180 5.21 -14.19 -17.83
CA GLY A 180 4.74 -14.50 -19.18
C GLY A 180 5.77 -14.26 -20.28
N HIS A 181 6.01 -13.00 -20.66
CA HIS A 181 6.99 -12.65 -21.69
C HIS A 181 8.19 -11.93 -21.09
N GLN A 182 9.29 -12.66 -20.96
CA GLN A 182 10.61 -12.07 -20.80
C GLN A 182 11.36 -12.15 -22.13
N ASN A 183 12.08 -11.09 -22.49
CA ASN A 183 13.00 -11.15 -23.64
C ASN A 183 13.91 -12.37 -23.45
N PRO A 184 14.04 -13.25 -24.46
CA PRO A 184 15.07 -14.28 -24.43
C PRO A 184 16.41 -13.57 -24.27
N ARG A 185 17.11 -13.84 -23.17
CA ARG A 185 18.49 -13.38 -22.98
C ARG A 185 19.27 -13.77 -24.24
N SER A 186 19.88 -12.79 -24.90
CA SER A 186 20.84 -13.06 -25.98
C SER A 186 21.87 -14.06 -25.47
N GLY A 187 22.03 -15.15 -26.22
CA GLY A 187 22.57 -16.42 -25.74
C GLY A 187 23.94 -16.32 -25.08
N ALA A 188 23.99 -16.66 -23.79
CA ALA A 188 25.20 -17.27 -23.23
C ALA A 188 25.23 -18.74 -23.67
N LYS A 189 26.33 -19.13 -24.31
CA LYS A 189 26.57 -20.46 -24.85
C LYS A 189 26.37 -21.54 -23.78
N SER A 190 25.66 -22.59 -24.19
CA SER A 190 25.55 -23.94 -23.61
C SER A 190 26.34 -24.21 -22.32
N GLY A 191 25.63 -24.43 -21.21
CA GLY A 191 26.20 -24.97 -19.98
C GLY A 191 25.14 -25.29 -18.93
N GLN A 192 24.74 -26.56 -18.86
CA GLN A 192 24.05 -27.26 -17.76
C GLN A 192 22.71 -26.72 -17.23
N LEU A 193 21.70 -27.58 -17.36
CA LEU A 193 20.42 -27.56 -16.65
C LEU A 193 20.64 -27.43 -15.14
N SER A 194 20.15 -26.35 -14.53
CA SER A 194 19.96 -26.20 -13.09
C SER A 194 18.67 -25.43 -12.85
N LEU A 195 17.53 -26.13 -12.76
CA LEU A 195 16.93 -26.68 -11.54
C LEU A 195 16.11 -25.63 -10.77
N THR A 196 14.80 -25.86 -10.80
CA THR A 196 13.84 -25.52 -9.75
C THR A 196 14.43 -25.76 -8.35
N PRO A 197 13.98 -25.06 -7.30
CA PRO A 197 14.49 -25.27 -5.95
C PRO A 197 14.00 -26.62 -5.42
N SER A 198 14.68 -27.71 -5.82
CA SER A 198 14.47 -29.04 -5.31
C SER A 198 15.28 -29.20 -4.03
N GLY A 199 14.76 -28.59 -2.96
CA GLY A 199 15.22 -28.81 -1.59
C GLY A 199 14.69 -30.15 -1.08
N ARG A 200 15.65 -31.06 -0.81
CA ARG A 200 15.52 -32.36 -0.15
C ARG A 200 14.58 -32.30 1.08
N ASN A 201 13.64 -33.25 1.16
CA ASN A 201 12.75 -33.54 2.30
C ASN A 201 11.67 -32.49 2.67
N ARG A 202 10.84 -32.07 1.72
CA ARG A 202 9.53 -31.48 2.06
C ARG A 202 8.47 -32.58 2.17
N LYS A 203 7.87 -32.76 3.35
CA LYS A 203 6.66 -33.60 3.51
C LYS A 203 5.49 -32.88 2.84
N LEU A 204 5.07 -33.36 1.68
CA LEU A 204 3.93 -32.84 0.95
C LEU A 204 2.64 -33.38 1.59
N PHE A 205 1.74 -32.49 1.99
CA PHE A 205 0.40 -32.86 2.44
C PHE A 205 -0.45 -33.15 1.21
N THR A 206 -0.76 -34.41 0.94
CA THR A 206 -1.68 -34.82 -0.14
C THR A 206 -3.10 -34.96 0.40
N PHE A 207 -4.01 -34.15 -0.13
CA PHE A 207 -5.45 -34.36 0.06
C PHE A 207 -5.86 -35.67 -0.62
N LYS A 208 -6.38 -36.63 0.15
CA LYS A 208 -6.95 -37.87 -0.39
C LYS A 208 -8.27 -37.52 -1.09
N LYS A 209 -8.39 -37.86 -2.37
CA LYS A 209 -9.66 -37.82 -3.11
C LYS A 209 -10.57 -38.89 -2.51
N GLY A 210 -11.69 -38.48 -1.91
CA GLY A 210 -12.77 -39.39 -1.56
C GLY A 210 -13.39 -39.95 -2.85
N ASP A 211 -13.69 -41.24 -2.84
CA ASP A 211 -14.31 -41.95 -3.96
C ASP A 211 -15.77 -41.52 -4.14
N HIS A 212 -15.99 -40.42 -4.86
CA HIS A 212 -17.25 -40.16 -5.55
C HIS A 212 -16.95 -39.51 -6.90
N SER A 213 -17.11 -40.27 -7.97
CA SER A 213 -16.98 -39.82 -9.36
C SER A 213 -18.26 -39.12 -9.83
N PRO A 214 -18.20 -37.87 -10.34
CA PRO A 214 -19.16 -37.40 -11.33
C PRO A 214 -18.62 -37.69 -12.75
N PRO A 215 -19.48 -38.09 -13.69
CA PRO A 215 -19.06 -38.52 -15.03
C PRO A 215 -18.52 -37.34 -15.87
N THR A 216 -17.43 -37.58 -16.57
CA THR A 216 -16.85 -36.67 -17.56
C THR A 216 -17.69 -36.67 -18.84
N PRO A 217 -18.02 -35.52 -19.45
CA PRO A 217 -18.61 -35.47 -20.78
C PRO A 217 -17.53 -35.60 -21.87
N THR A 218 -17.69 -36.59 -22.73
CA THR A 218 -16.93 -36.76 -23.99
C THR A 218 -17.52 -35.86 -25.09
N PRO A 219 -16.71 -35.25 -25.98
CA PRO A 219 -17.24 -34.48 -27.11
C PRO A 219 -17.64 -35.41 -28.27
N THR A 220 -18.81 -35.17 -28.87
CA THR A 220 -19.28 -35.84 -30.09
C THR A 220 -19.79 -34.79 -31.09
N PRO A 221 -19.62 -34.98 -32.41
CA PRO A 221 -19.69 -33.92 -33.41
C PRO A 221 -21.11 -33.64 -33.93
N SER A 222 -21.18 -32.53 -34.65
CA SER A 222 -22.31 -31.97 -35.42
C SER A 222 -23.19 -32.98 -36.17
N GLY A 223 -24.51 -32.79 -36.07
CA GLY A 223 -25.52 -33.39 -36.94
C GLY A 223 -26.90 -32.75 -36.74
N SER A 224 -27.49 -32.26 -37.83
CA SER A 224 -28.73 -31.49 -37.97
C SER A 224 -30.03 -32.24 -37.65
N SER A 225 -31.05 -31.54 -37.12
CA SER A 225 -32.39 -31.30 -37.75
C SER A 225 -33.47 -30.93 -36.72
N ASN A 226 -34.24 -29.86 -37.02
CA ASN A 226 -35.70 -29.60 -36.84
C ASN A 226 -36.43 -30.12 -35.58
N SER A 227 -37.36 -29.42 -34.89
CA SER A 227 -38.22 -28.26 -35.17
C SER A 227 -39.17 -28.04 -33.97
N LEU A 228 -39.58 -26.77 -33.71
CA LEU A 228 -40.83 -26.30 -33.04
C LEU A 228 -41.03 -26.75 -31.56
N ASP A 229 -41.56 -26.00 -30.57
CA ASP A 229 -42.52 -24.89 -30.53
C ASP A 229 -42.54 -24.21 -29.13
N SER A 230 -43.15 -23.02 -29.04
CA SER A 230 -43.80 -22.36 -27.87
C SER A 230 -42.99 -21.77 -26.67
N THR A 231 -42.72 -20.46 -26.77
CA THR A 231 -43.11 -19.31 -25.90
C THR A 231 -43.02 -19.32 -24.33
N PRO A 232 -42.94 -18.12 -23.69
CA PRO A 232 -42.08 -17.86 -22.52
C PRO A 232 -42.83 -17.61 -21.20
N SER A 233 -42.13 -17.67 -20.06
CA SER A 233 -42.64 -17.15 -18.78
C SER A 233 -41.75 -16.06 -18.17
N ARG A 234 -42.42 -15.01 -17.69
CA ARG A 234 -41.92 -13.73 -17.17
C ARG A 234 -41.83 -13.75 -15.64
N LYS A 235 -40.89 -12.94 -15.11
CA LYS A 235 -41.02 -11.89 -14.07
C LYS A 235 -41.92 -12.14 -12.82
N GLY A 236 -41.33 -12.00 -11.63
CA GLY A 236 -41.96 -12.27 -10.32
C GLY A 236 -42.74 -11.14 -9.63
N LYS A 237 -43.09 -11.35 -8.34
CA LYS A 237 -43.45 -10.33 -7.32
C LYS A 237 -43.80 -10.94 -5.95
N GLU A 238 -43.40 -10.23 -4.87
CA GLU A 238 -44.04 -10.11 -3.52
C GLU A 238 -44.00 -11.34 -2.56
N LYS A 239 -43.90 -11.26 -1.21
CA LYS A 239 -44.22 -10.22 -0.22
C LYS A 239 -43.55 -10.49 1.16
N GLU A 240 -43.34 -9.40 1.89
CA GLU A 240 -43.09 -9.14 3.34
C GLU A 240 -43.81 -10.02 4.38
N VAL A 241 -43.13 -10.34 5.51
CA VAL A 241 -43.68 -10.55 6.88
C VAL A 241 -42.64 -10.17 7.95
N GLU A 242 -43.16 -9.60 9.04
CA GLU A 242 -42.60 -8.88 10.19
C GLU A 242 -41.71 -9.67 11.18
N LEU A 243 -40.90 -8.91 11.93
CA LEU A 243 -40.19 -9.23 13.18
C LEU A 243 -41.19 -9.34 14.36
N PRO A 244 -40.91 -10.01 15.51
CA PRO A 244 -39.96 -9.49 16.52
C PRO A 244 -39.19 -10.54 17.36
N ASP A 245 -38.10 -10.13 18.01
CA ASP A 245 -38.06 -10.02 19.48
C ASP A 245 -36.70 -9.54 20.01
N GLU A 246 -36.80 -8.74 21.08
CA GLU A 246 -35.77 -8.05 21.84
C GLU A 246 -34.71 -8.97 22.46
N VAL A 247 -33.49 -8.44 22.59
CA VAL A 247 -32.65 -8.73 23.77
C VAL A 247 -31.83 -7.50 24.15
N ASP A 248 -32.22 -6.95 25.29
CA ASP A 248 -31.62 -5.90 26.10
C ASP A 248 -30.35 -6.40 26.80
N TRP A 249 -29.27 -5.61 26.80
CA TRP A 249 -28.15 -5.74 27.76
C TRP A 249 -27.48 -4.37 28.00
N VAL A 250 -28.04 -3.67 29.00
CA VAL A 250 -27.41 -2.97 30.15
C VAL A 250 -26.07 -2.22 29.93
N GLU A 251 -26.11 -0.92 30.22
CA GLU A 251 -24.98 -0.01 30.46
C GLU A 251 -24.27 -0.32 31.80
N GLU A 252 -22.93 -0.30 31.80
CA GLU A 252 -22.15 0.03 33.01
C GLU A 252 -21.28 1.25 32.73
N ASN A 253 -21.40 2.20 33.65
CA ASN A 253 -20.84 3.54 33.64
C ASN A 253 -20.01 3.63 34.92
N ASP A 254 -18.69 3.78 34.83
CA ASP A 254 -17.88 4.20 35.97
C ASP A 254 -16.87 5.24 35.52
N ARG A 255 -17.05 6.45 36.07
CA ARG A 255 -16.08 7.54 36.07
C ARG A 255 -15.40 7.51 37.43
N ASP A 256 -14.08 7.71 37.47
CA ASP A 256 -13.44 8.50 38.52
C ASP A 256 -12.11 9.10 38.05
N LYS A 257 -11.86 10.33 38.52
CA LYS A 257 -10.72 11.23 38.28
C LYS A 257 -9.80 11.28 39.52
N ALA A 258 -8.55 11.74 39.33
CA ALA A 258 -7.61 12.45 40.23
C ALA A 258 -6.21 11.77 40.27
N GLU A 259 -5.13 12.36 39.73
CA GLU A 259 -4.21 13.43 40.23
C GLU A 259 -2.96 12.90 40.98
N GLU A 260 -1.80 13.11 40.34
CA GLU A 260 -0.47 13.63 40.79
C GLU A 260 0.36 13.13 42.02
N GLU A 261 1.70 13.25 41.81
CA GLU A 261 2.87 13.39 42.72
C GLU A 261 3.86 12.23 43.05
N GLU A 262 5.11 12.67 43.29
CA GLU A 262 6.43 12.04 43.13
C GLU A 262 7.06 11.31 44.36
N GLU A 263 8.13 10.54 44.06
CA GLU A 263 9.43 10.39 44.77
C GLU A 263 9.68 9.44 46.00
N VAL A 264 10.69 8.54 45.81
CA VAL A 264 11.81 8.12 46.71
C VAL A 264 11.87 6.71 47.40
N SER A 265 12.72 5.84 46.79
CA SER A 265 13.81 4.94 47.32
C SER A 265 13.64 3.50 47.94
N SER A 266 14.14 2.50 47.17
CA SER A 266 15.15 1.41 47.45
C SER A 266 14.90 0.23 48.44
N PRO A 267 15.65 -0.93 48.40
CA PRO A 267 16.31 -1.67 47.31
C PRO A 267 16.20 -3.25 47.33
N GLN A 268 16.71 -3.88 46.25
CA GLN A 268 17.25 -5.27 46.09
C GLN A 268 16.39 -6.43 45.52
N LYS A 269 16.73 -6.88 44.29
CA LYS A 269 17.41 -8.18 44.03
C LYS A 269 17.87 -8.30 42.56
N ARG A 270 19.17 -8.52 42.36
CA ARG A 270 19.83 -8.74 41.06
C ARG A 270 19.56 -10.18 40.54
N LYS A 271 19.29 -10.33 39.24
CA LYS A 271 19.52 -11.58 38.48
C LYS A 271 20.20 -11.27 37.15
N SER A 272 21.19 -12.10 36.84
CA SER A 272 22.22 -12.00 35.80
C SER A 272 21.73 -12.24 34.35
N PRO A 273 22.45 -11.73 33.33
CA PRO A 273 22.09 -11.86 31.91
C PRO A 273 22.52 -13.20 31.29
N GLY A 274 21.57 -13.93 30.70
CA GLY A 274 21.77 -15.23 30.05
C GLY A 274 22.10 -15.15 28.56
N ARG A 275 23.38 -14.93 28.27
CA ARG A 275 24.24 -15.51 27.21
C ARG A 275 23.72 -15.80 25.77
N PRO A 276 24.31 -15.13 24.75
CA PRO A 276 24.42 -15.64 23.38
C PRO A 276 25.71 -16.45 23.13
N ARG A 277 25.64 -17.37 22.14
CA ARG A 277 26.73 -17.99 21.34
C ARG A 277 27.59 -19.09 21.98
N ARG A 278 27.06 -20.33 21.95
CA ARG A 278 27.81 -21.60 21.97
C ARG A 278 28.90 -21.72 20.89
N GLN A 279 28.86 -20.89 19.85
CA GLN A 279 29.80 -20.93 18.73
C GLN A 279 31.15 -20.26 19.03
N ILE A 280 31.20 -19.22 19.88
CA ILE A 280 32.44 -18.48 20.19
C ILE A 280 33.41 -19.31 21.05
N LEU A 281 32.89 -20.12 21.98
CA LEU A 281 33.71 -21.02 22.80
C LEU A 281 34.32 -22.20 22.00
N ASN A 282 33.60 -22.67 20.98
CA ASN A 282 34.05 -23.79 20.17
C ASN A 282 35.19 -23.40 19.22
N ASP A 283 35.23 -22.15 18.74
CA ASP A 283 36.34 -21.66 17.92
C ASP A 283 37.60 -21.36 18.76
N ALA A 284 37.44 -20.84 19.99
CA ALA A 284 38.57 -20.62 20.89
C ALA A 284 39.26 -21.93 21.33
N SER A 285 38.51 -23.02 21.54
CA SER A 285 39.09 -24.32 21.94
C SER A 285 39.84 -25.05 20.81
N LYS A 286 39.55 -24.72 19.54
CA LYS A 286 40.26 -25.28 18.39
C LYS A 286 41.59 -24.60 18.12
N GLN A 287 41.74 -23.32 18.49
CA GLN A 287 43.01 -22.60 18.32
C GLN A 287 44.07 -22.98 19.37
N LEU A 288 43.68 -23.52 20.53
CA LEU A 288 44.59 -23.96 21.59
C LEU A 288 45.13 -25.39 21.45
N LYS A 289 44.68 -26.17 20.44
CA LYS A 289 45.17 -27.54 20.18
C LYS A 289 46.17 -27.61 19.02
N ARG A 290 46.68 -26.46 18.55
CA ARG A 290 47.63 -26.38 17.42
C ARG A 290 48.95 -25.68 17.75
N LEU A 291 49.27 -25.57 19.03
CA LEU A 291 50.61 -25.34 19.58
C LEU A 291 51.00 -26.56 20.41
#